data_AF-A0A1B6GY51-F1
#
_entry.id   AF-A0A1B6GY51-F1
#
_cell.length_a   1.000
_cell.length_b   1.000
_cell.length_c   1.000
_cell.angle_alpha   90.00
_cell.angle_beta   90.00
_cell.angle_gamma   90.00
#
_symmetry.space_group_name_H-M   'P 1'
#
loop_
_entity.id
_entity.type
_entity.pdbx_description
1 polymer ?
#
loop_
_entity_poly.entity_id
_entity_poly.type
_entity_poly.pdbx_seq_one_letter_code
_entity_poly.pdbx_strand_id
1 'polypeptide(L)'
;PRNKAITEGRINKESEPFSIRMKQFYPVTKAGSLLGEKFARQLSHEPDGLIFQPANDPYKTGQCMEVLKWKPASHNSVDFRLKIQREGGEGLIPSLVGLLYVGGLDAPFSKMKVAKVMKELDGRIIECKFEKNAWVFMRERTDKSFPNSFTTAQSVCNSIQNPVTTDILLNFIDRHACRDDDDGMPPPSFIPRR
;
A
#
# COMPACT_ATOMS: atom_id res chain seq x y z
N PRO A 1 -11.76 6.96 28.96
CA PRO A 1 -11.58 8.43 29.18
C PRO A 1 -12.28 9.30 28.12
N ARG A 2 -11.90 9.21 26.83
CA ARG A 2 -12.46 10.05 25.76
C ARG A 2 -13.95 9.83 25.46
N ASN A 3 -14.37 8.57 25.28
CA ASN A 3 -15.78 8.28 25.00
C ASN A 3 -16.71 8.74 26.13
N LYS A 4 -16.27 8.64 27.39
CA LYS A 4 -17.01 9.16 28.54
C LYS A 4 -17.14 10.69 28.48
N ALA A 5 -16.07 11.41 28.14
CA ALA A 5 -16.10 12.86 27.96
C ALA A 5 -17.00 13.32 26.79
N ILE A 6 -17.17 12.50 25.75
CA ILE A 6 -18.15 12.74 24.67
C ILE A 6 -19.57 12.57 25.21
N THR A 7 -19.85 11.46 25.92
CA THR A 7 -21.18 11.20 26.51
C THR A 7 -21.57 12.25 27.56
N GLU A 8 -20.60 12.78 28.29
CA GLU A 8 -20.77 13.84 29.28
C GLU A 8 -20.82 15.26 28.66
N GLY A 9 -20.79 15.38 27.32
CA GLY A 9 -20.90 16.65 26.61
C GLY A 9 -19.68 17.58 26.71
N ARG A 10 -18.58 17.11 27.29
CA ARG A 10 -17.31 17.87 27.40
C ARG A 10 -16.53 17.91 26.08
N ILE A 11 -16.80 16.97 25.18
CA ILE A 11 -16.23 16.91 23.83
C ILE A 11 -17.39 16.89 22.83
N ASN A 12 -17.51 17.94 22.02
CA ASN A 12 -18.42 17.95 20.88
C ASN A 12 -17.72 17.34 19.66
N LYS A 13 -18.22 16.18 19.23
CA LYS A 13 -17.68 15.40 18.12
C LYS A 13 -17.86 16.07 16.76
N GLU A 14 -18.88 16.91 16.59
CA GLU A 14 -19.18 17.60 15.33
C GLU A 14 -18.27 18.79 15.09
N SER A 15 -17.71 19.38 16.16
CA SER A 15 -16.72 20.45 16.06
C SER A 15 -15.29 19.97 15.84
N GLU A 16 -15.05 18.66 15.83
CA GLU A 16 -13.69 18.12 15.65
C GLU A 16 -13.32 18.08 14.16
N PRO A 17 -12.11 18.52 13.79
CA PRO A 17 -11.66 18.51 12.39
C PRO A 17 -11.51 17.09 11.83
N PHE A 18 -11.43 16.07 12.70
CA PHE A 18 -11.30 14.66 12.30
C PHE A 18 -11.75 13.70 13.41
N SER A 19 -12.07 12.47 13.02
CA SER A 19 -12.45 11.40 13.97
C SER A 19 -11.25 10.60 14.45
N ILE A 20 -11.19 10.29 15.75
CA ILE A 20 -10.20 9.37 16.33
C ILE A 20 -10.81 7.97 16.44
N ARG A 21 -10.15 6.96 15.90
CA ARG A 21 -10.56 5.55 15.96
C ARG A 21 -9.37 4.66 16.27
N MET A 22 -9.58 3.64 17.10
CA MET A 22 -8.57 2.62 17.36
C MET A 22 -8.51 1.67 16.15
N LYS A 23 -7.31 1.48 15.59
CA LYS A 23 -7.08 0.49 14.54
C LYS A 23 -7.06 -0.90 15.17
N GLN A 24 -7.98 -1.76 14.74
CA GLN A 24 -8.08 -3.13 15.23
C GLN A 24 -6.97 -3.98 14.62
N PHE A 25 -6.27 -4.73 15.46
CA PHE A 25 -5.29 -5.75 15.05
C PHE A 25 -5.92 -7.13 15.20
N TYR A 26 -5.50 -8.04 14.33
CA TYR A 26 -6.01 -9.41 14.29
C TYR A 26 -4.84 -10.39 14.23
N PRO A 27 -4.98 -11.60 14.78
CA PRO A 27 -4.00 -12.67 14.60
C PRO A 27 -3.73 -12.94 13.11
N VAL A 28 -2.51 -13.40 12.80
CA VAL A 28 -2.07 -13.67 11.42
C VAL A 28 -3.00 -14.67 10.69
N THR A 29 -3.61 -15.60 11.43
CA THR A 29 -4.57 -16.59 10.93
C THR A 29 -5.84 -15.96 10.33
N LYS A 30 -6.18 -14.72 10.69
CA LYS A 30 -7.32 -13.99 10.11
C LYS A 30 -6.99 -13.25 8.81
N ALA A 31 -5.77 -13.36 8.28
CA ALA A 31 -5.37 -12.70 7.04
C ALA A 31 -6.33 -12.96 5.87
N GLY A 32 -6.79 -14.21 5.69
CA GLY A 32 -7.77 -14.55 4.65
C GLY A 32 -9.10 -13.82 4.82
N SER A 33 -9.60 -13.72 6.05
CA SER A 33 -10.83 -12.98 6.37
C SER A 33 -10.70 -11.47 6.13
N LEU A 34 -9.51 -10.90 6.36
CA LEU A 34 -9.23 -9.49 6.12
C LEU A 34 -9.12 -9.14 4.63
N LEU A 35 -8.68 -10.10 3.81
CA LEU A 35 -8.64 -9.96 2.35
C LEU A 35 -9.99 -10.28 1.68
N GLY A 36 -10.94 -10.84 2.42
CA GLY A 36 -12.26 -11.18 1.90
C GLY A 36 -13.17 -9.96 1.67
N GLU A 37 -14.11 -10.10 0.74
CA GLU A 37 -15.05 -9.04 0.36
C GLU A 37 -15.86 -8.47 1.54
N LYS A 38 -16.17 -9.30 2.54
CA LYS A 38 -16.94 -8.88 3.72
C LYS A 38 -16.21 -7.78 4.49
N PHE A 39 -14.89 -7.91 4.64
CA PHE A 39 -14.08 -6.91 5.32
C PHE A 39 -13.86 -5.67 4.43
N ALA A 40 -13.62 -5.88 3.13
CA ALA A 40 -13.48 -4.79 2.16
C ALA A 40 -14.70 -3.86 2.15
N ARG A 41 -15.93 -4.40 2.23
CA ARG A 41 -17.17 -3.61 2.29
C ARG A 41 -17.33 -2.81 3.59
N GLN A 42 -16.63 -3.17 4.67
CA GLN A 42 -16.63 -2.39 5.91
C GLN A 42 -15.68 -1.20 5.84
N LEU A 43 -14.71 -1.23 4.92
CA LEU A 43 -13.79 -0.12 4.69
C LEU A 43 -14.46 0.91 3.78
N SER A 44 -14.21 2.19 4.07
CA SER A 44 -14.65 3.30 3.21
C SER A 44 -13.76 3.49 1.98
N HIS A 45 -12.78 2.62 1.78
CA HIS A 45 -11.77 2.65 0.71
C HIS A 45 -11.40 1.22 0.32
N GLU A 46 -10.81 1.07 -0.87
CA GLU A 46 -10.35 -0.22 -1.36
C GLU A 46 -9.18 -0.74 -0.48
N PRO A 47 -9.19 -2.04 -0.09
CA PRO A 47 -8.10 -2.61 0.69
C PRO A 47 -6.79 -2.64 -0.10
N ASP A 48 -5.81 -1.85 0.32
CA ASP A 48 -4.49 -1.72 -0.31
C ASP A 48 -3.45 -2.70 0.26
N GLY A 49 -3.90 -3.85 0.78
CA GLY A 49 -3.06 -4.92 1.32
C GLY A 49 -3.09 -5.06 2.85
N LEU A 50 -2.03 -5.65 3.41
CA LEU A 50 -1.88 -6.01 4.83
C LEU A 50 -0.58 -5.45 5.42
N ILE A 51 -0.61 -5.15 6.71
CA ILE A 51 0.57 -4.80 7.50
C ILE A 51 0.73 -5.86 8.58
N PHE A 52 1.88 -6.53 8.59
CA PHE A 52 2.26 -7.49 9.61
C PHE A 52 3.18 -6.79 10.61
N GLN A 53 2.69 -6.67 11.84
CA GLN A 53 3.38 -6.05 12.96
C GLN A 53 3.76 -7.15 13.96
N PRO A 54 5.03 -7.27 14.37
CA PRO A 54 5.41 -8.16 15.45
C PRO A 54 4.67 -7.81 16.74
N ALA A 55 4.08 -8.80 17.40
CA ALA A 55 3.26 -8.60 18.60
C ALA A 55 4.10 -8.38 19.86
N ASN A 56 5.23 -9.09 19.98
CA ASN A 56 6.04 -9.16 21.20
C ASN A 56 7.27 -8.26 21.16
N ASP A 57 7.67 -7.77 19.97
CA ASP A 57 8.87 -6.97 19.84
C ASP A 57 8.63 -5.54 20.35
N PRO A 58 9.62 -4.93 21.03
CA PRO A 58 9.52 -3.54 21.46
C PRO A 58 9.47 -2.60 20.25
N TYR A 59 8.85 -1.44 20.45
CA TYR A 59 8.83 -0.39 19.44
C TYR A 59 10.25 0.07 19.08
N LYS A 60 10.57 0.12 17.78
CA LYS A 60 11.81 0.65 17.24
C LYS A 60 11.53 1.91 16.43
N THR A 61 12.39 2.93 16.56
CA THR A 61 12.32 4.13 15.75
C THR A 61 12.95 3.90 14.37
N GLY A 62 12.43 4.56 13.33
CA GLY A 62 12.97 4.47 11.98
C GLY A 62 12.52 3.23 11.19
N GLN A 63 13.38 2.73 10.30
CA GLN A 63 13.08 1.56 9.47
C GLN A 63 13.16 0.29 10.34
N CYS A 64 12.03 -0.42 10.44
CA CYS A 64 11.92 -1.70 11.11
C CYS A 64 11.79 -2.80 10.04
N MET A 65 12.71 -3.75 10.01
CA MET A 65 12.73 -4.82 9.01
C MET A 65 11.73 -5.93 9.35
N GLU A 66 11.30 -5.97 10.60
CA GLU A 66 10.33 -6.92 11.15
C GLU A 66 8.88 -6.51 10.85
N VAL A 67 8.64 -5.23 10.53
CA VAL A 67 7.33 -4.75 10.09
C VAL A 67 7.22 -4.92 8.58
N LEU A 68 6.35 -5.84 8.17
CA LEU A 68 6.17 -6.18 6.76
C LEU A 68 4.90 -5.54 6.21
N LYS A 69 5.02 -4.94 5.03
CA LYS A 69 3.88 -4.48 4.22
C LYS A 69 3.69 -5.45 3.05
N TRP A 70 2.54 -6.09 2.99
CA TRP A 70 2.17 -6.91 1.85
C TRP A 70 1.12 -6.16 1.03
N LYS A 71 1.30 -6.13 -0.28
CA LYS A 71 0.35 -5.57 -1.24
C LYS A 71 0.11 -6.57 -2.37
N PRO A 72 -1.12 -6.69 -2.89
CA PRO A 72 -1.34 -7.43 -4.12
C PRO A 72 -0.48 -6.85 -5.25
N ALA A 73 0.03 -7.70 -6.13
CA ALA A 73 0.91 -7.26 -7.22
C ALA A 73 0.26 -6.19 -8.12
N SER A 74 -1.07 -6.24 -8.26
CA SER A 74 -1.86 -5.25 -9.00
C SER A 74 -1.82 -3.83 -8.42
N HIS A 75 -1.48 -3.69 -7.13
CA HIS A 75 -1.43 -2.42 -6.39
C HIS A 75 0.01 -1.89 -6.22
N ASN A 76 0.99 -2.56 -6.82
CA ASN A 76 2.36 -2.07 -6.83
C ASN A 76 2.51 -0.96 -7.89
N SER A 77 2.74 0.26 -7.41
CA SER A 77 2.95 1.45 -8.22
C SER A 77 4.20 2.21 -7.79
N VAL A 78 4.74 3.02 -8.71
CA VAL A 78 5.85 3.93 -8.46
C VAL A 78 5.46 5.31 -8.96
N ASP A 79 5.78 6.34 -8.17
CA ASP A 79 5.63 7.73 -8.60
C ASP A 79 6.89 8.19 -9.33
N PHE A 80 6.73 8.56 -10.60
CA PHE A 80 7.81 9.05 -11.46
C PHE A 80 7.60 10.51 -11.80
N ARG A 81 8.70 11.22 -12.09
CA ARG A 81 8.64 12.48 -12.82
C ARG A 81 8.63 12.17 -14.30
N LEU A 82 7.57 12.56 -15.00
CA LEU A 82 7.43 12.36 -16.43
C LEU A 82 8.21 13.44 -17.19
N LYS A 83 8.98 13.02 -18.20
CA LYS A 83 9.55 13.94 -19.19
C LYS A 83 9.24 13.41 -20.59
N ILE A 84 8.51 14.18 -21.38
CA ILE A 84 8.12 13.78 -22.73
C ILE A 84 9.21 14.21 -23.70
N GLN A 85 9.72 13.26 -24.49
CA GLN A 85 10.70 13.52 -25.53
C GLN A 85 10.21 12.94 -26.85
N ARG A 86 10.49 13.65 -27.94
CA ARG A 86 10.30 13.14 -29.29
C ARG A 86 11.55 12.35 -29.68
N GLU A 87 11.40 11.04 -29.84
CA GLU A 87 12.44 10.21 -30.45
C GLU A 87 12.21 10.20 -31.97
N GLY A 88 13.24 10.59 -32.71
CA GLY A 88 13.29 10.59 -34.16
C GLY A 88 14.74 10.56 -34.63
N GLY A 89 14.95 10.03 -35.83
CA GLY A 89 16.25 9.93 -36.50
C GLY A 89 16.02 9.80 -38.00
N GLU A 90 17.08 9.89 -38.80
CA GLU A 90 16.99 9.74 -40.26
C GLU A 90 16.39 8.38 -40.61
N GLY A 91 15.24 8.38 -41.31
CA GLY A 91 14.51 7.17 -41.69
C GLY A 91 13.52 6.60 -40.65
N LEU A 92 13.40 7.19 -39.45
CA LEU A 92 12.46 6.73 -38.40
C LEU A 92 11.19 7.59 -38.35
N ILE A 93 10.03 6.95 -38.19
CA ILE A 93 8.77 7.65 -37.92
C ILE A 93 8.88 8.31 -36.54
N PRO A 94 8.75 9.65 -36.44
CA PRO A 94 8.87 10.34 -35.16
C PRO A 94 7.81 9.86 -34.17
N SER A 95 8.24 9.42 -32.99
CA SER A 95 7.34 8.94 -31.94
C SER A 95 7.57 9.70 -30.63
N LEU A 96 6.51 9.85 -29.84
CA LEU A 96 6.58 10.46 -28.52
C LEU A 96 6.81 9.38 -27.48
N VAL A 97 7.86 9.56 -26.68
CA VAL A 97 8.25 8.66 -25.60
C VAL A 97 8.24 9.41 -24.28
N GLY A 98 7.68 8.79 -23.25
CA GLY A 98 7.69 9.31 -21.88
C GLY A 98 8.86 8.71 -21.14
N LEU A 99 9.84 9.53 -20.77
CA LEU A 99 10.95 9.16 -19.90
C LEU A 99 10.50 9.29 -18.44
N LEU A 100 10.74 8.24 -17.66
CA LEU A 100 10.35 8.14 -16.26
C LEU A 100 11.57 8.33 -15.37
N TYR A 101 11.55 9.36 -14.53
CA TYR A 101 12.64 9.70 -13.61
C TYR A 101 12.28 9.40 -12.16
N VAL A 102 13.29 8.97 -11.40
CA VAL A 102 13.22 8.72 -9.94
C VAL A 102 14.20 9.64 -9.22
N GLY A 103 14.01 9.85 -7.91
CA GLY A 103 14.91 10.64 -7.09
C GLY A 103 16.25 9.92 -6.87
N GLY A 104 17.36 10.64 -7.00
CA GLY A 104 18.71 10.11 -6.81
C GLY A 104 19.32 9.43 -8.03
N LEU A 105 18.72 9.57 -9.21
CA LEU A 105 19.27 9.11 -10.49
C LEU A 105 19.07 10.17 -11.57
N ASP A 106 20.15 10.61 -12.21
CA ASP A 106 20.09 11.64 -13.27
C ASP A 106 19.66 11.07 -14.63
N ALA A 107 19.83 9.76 -14.83
CA ALA A 107 19.37 9.04 -16.01
C ALA A 107 17.89 8.63 -15.88
N PRO A 108 17.15 8.49 -16.99
CA PRO A 108 15.79 7.96 -16.95
C PRO A 108 15.81 6.52 -16.41
N PHE A 109 14.97 6.26 -15.41
CA PHE A 109 14.81 4.94 -14.81
C PHE A 109 14.19 3.94 -15.79
N SER A 110 13.19 4.40 -16.56
CA SER A 110 12.51 3.60 -17.59
C SER A 110 11.86 4.50 -18.63
N LYS A 111 11.32 3.89 -19.68
CA LYS A 111 10.52 4.56 -20.71
C LYS A 111 9.10 4.00 -20.75
N MET A 112 8.15 4.77 -21.26
CA MET A 112 6.79 4.33 -21.55
C MET A 112 6.19 5.03 -22.77
N LYS A 113 5.16 4.41 -23.35
CA LYS A 113 4.41 5.01 -24.46
C LYS A 113 3.52 6.15 -23.94
N VAL A 114 3.55 7.30 -24.62
CA VAL A 114 2.76 8.47 -24.24
C VAL A 114 1.31 8.29 -24.68
N ALA A 115 0.38 8.25 -23.72
CA ALA A 115 -1.05 8.33 -23.98
C ALA A 115 -1.49 9.79 -24.20
N LYS A 116 -2.66 10.00 -24.83
CA LYS A 116 -3.18 11.36 -25.12
C LYS A 116 -3.28 12.24 -23.87
N VAL A 117 -3.77 11.67 -22.77
CA VAL A 117 -3.94 12.35 -21.45
C VAL A 117 -2.60 12.78 -20.85
N MET A 118 -1.51 12.07 -21.16
CA MET A 118 -0.21 12.36 -20.57
C MET A 118 0.49 13.57 -21.19
N LYS A 119 0.05 14.04 -22.38
CA LYS A 119 0.72 15.12 -23.11
C LYS A 119 0.80 16.43 -22.32
N GLU A 120 -0.16 16.67 -21.44
CA GLU A 120 -0.24 17.86 -20.59
C GLU A 120 0.47 17.66 -19.24
N LEU A 121 0.97 16.45 -18.97
CA LEU A 121 1.63 16.06 -17.71
C LEU A 121 3.16 16.12 -17.80
N ASP A 122 3.72 16.78 -18.80
CA ASP A 122 5.16 16.92 -18.92
C ASP A 122 5.76 17.68 -17.73
N GLY A 123 6.79 17.11 -17.11
CA GLY A 123 7.40 17.60 -15.88
C GLY A 123 6.64 17.31 -14.58
N ARG A 124 5.42 16.75 -14.65
CA ARG A 124 4.58 16.42 -13.47
C ARG A 124 4.98 15.09 -12.84
N ILE A 125 4.54 14.87 -11.60
CA ILE A 125 4.65 13.59 -10.91
C ILE A 125 3.43 12.73 -11.26
N ILE A 126 3.68 11.54 -11.78
CA ILE A 126 2.64 10.59 -12.18
C ILE A 126 2.84 9.27 -11.44
N GLU A 127 1.74 8.64 -11.05
CA GLU A 127 1.74 7.29 -10.50
C GLU A 127 1.57 6.28 -11.65
N CYS A 128 2.47 5.30 -11.72
CA CYS A 128 2.45 4.26 -12.73
C CYS A 128 2.47 2.87 -12.08
N LYS A 129 1.69 1.94 -12.63
CA LYS A 129 1.78 0.51 -12.33
C LYS A 129 2.51 -0.23 -13.44
N PHE A 130 3.01 -1.42 -13.15
CA PHE A 130 3.69 -2.26 -14.14
C PHE A 130 2.78 -3.42 -14.56
N GLU A 131 2.41 -3.48 -15.84
CA GLU A 131 1.55 -4.52 -16.41
C GLU A 131 2.09 -4.97 -17.76
N LYS A 132 2.08 -6.28 -18.03
CA LYS A 132 2.50 -6.87 -19.32
C LYS A 132 3.87 -6.35 -19.81
N ASN A 133 4.84 -6.28 -18.90
CA ASN A 133 6.19 -5.77 -19.15
C ASN A 133 6.27 -4.28 -19.57
N ALA A 134 5.26 -3.48 -19.25
CA ALA A 134 5.26 -2.05 -19.53
C ALA A 134 4.70 -1.24 -18.35
N TRP A 135 5.21 -0.02 -18.20
CA TRP A 135 4.62 0.96 -17.29
C TRP A 135 3.33 1.53 -17.86
N VAL A 136 2.30 1.57 -17.04
CA VAL A 136 0.97 2.08 -17.37
C VAL A 136 0.63 3.23 -16.43
N PHE A 137 0.27 4.37 -17.00
CA PHE A 137 -0.18 5.54 -16.25
C PHE A 137 -1.46 5.24 -15.46
N MET A 138 -1.48 5.61 -14.18
CA MET A 138 -2.67 5.53 -13.34
C MET A 138 -3.31 6.90 -13.15
N ARG A 139 -2.56 7.84 -12.57
CA ARG A 139 -3.06 9.18 -12.22
C ARG A 139 -1.92 10.18 -12.04
N GLU A 140 -2.26 11.45 -12.06
CA GLU A 140 -1.36 12.53 -11.62
C GLU A 140 -1.31 12.58 -10.08
N ARG A 141 -0.13 12.85 -9.54
CA ARG A 141 0.14 13.05 -8.11
C ARG A 141 0.36 14.53 -7.81
N THR A 142 -0.73 15.29 -7.79
CA THR A 142 -0.68 16.73 -7.44
C THR A 142 -0.30 16.97 -5.98
N ASP A 143 -0.43 15.94 -5.14
CA ASP A 143 0.00 15.93 -3.74
C ASP A 143 1.52 15.77 -3.56
N LYS A 144 2.26 15.45 -4.62
CA LYS A 144 3.70 15.19 -4.56
C LYS A 144 4.51 16.17 -5.39
N SER A 145 5.51 16.78 -4.76
CA SER A 145 6.48 17.64 -5.46
C SER A 145 7.65 16.87 -6.07
N PHE A 146 7.92 15.65 -5.60
CA PHE A 146 9.08 14.84 -5.99
C PHE A 146 8.70 13.40 -6.31
N PRO A 147 9.40 12.73 -7.24
CA PRO A 147 9.23 11.31 -7.51
C PRO A 147 9.72 10.46 -6.32
N ASN A 148 9.40 9.16 -6.34
CA ASN A 148 9.97 8.24 -5.36
C ASN A 148 11.49 8.14 -5.51
N SER A 149 12.20 7.82 -4.42
CA SER A 149 13.64 7.55 -4.47
C SER A 149 13.94 6.32 -5.33
N PHE A 150 15.17 6.26 -5.87
CA PHE A 150 15.68 5.10 -6.58
C PHE A 150 15.53 3.80 -5.76
N THR A 151 15.88 3.85 -4.48
CA THR A 151 15.75 2.69 -3.56
C THR A 151 14.30 2.22 -3.42
N THR A 152 13.34 3.14 -3.37
CA THR A 152 11.91 2.81 -3.32
C THR A 152 11.46 2.18 -4.63
N ALA A 153 11.81 2.78 -5.77
CA ALA A 153 11.47 2.26 -7.08
C ALA A 153 12.05 0.86 -7.31
N GLN A 154 13.29 0.62 -6.89
CA GLN A 154 13.95 -0.69 -6.98
C GLN A 154 13.27 -1.73 -6.08
N SER A 155 12.88 -1.35 -4.85
CA SER A 155 12.12 -2.22 -3.95
C SER A 155 10.76 -2.62 -4.55
N VAL A 156 10.08 -1.68 -5.22
CA VAL A 156 8.82 -1.99 -5.92
C VAL A 156 9.07 -2.92 -7.11
N CYS A 157 10.12 -2.69 -7.91
CA CYS A 157 10.49 -3.59 -9.01
C CYS A 157 10.80 -5.00 -8.53
N ASN A 158 11.52 -5.15 -7.42
CA ASN A 158 11.81 -6.46 -6.82
C ASN A 158 10.52 -7.18 -6.39
N SER A 159 9.56 -6.46 -5.80
CA SER A 159 8.24 -7.00 -5.43
C SER A 159 7.38 -7.38 -6.64
N ILE A 160 7.54 -6.71 -7.78
CA ILE A 160 6.87 -7.05 -9.04
C ILE A 160 7.49 -8.29 -9.67
N GLN A 161 8.82 -8.43 -9.63
CA GLN A 161 9.55 -9.59 -10.17
C GLN A 161 9.34 -10.84 -9.33
N ASN A 162 9.23 -10.70 -8.01
CA ASN A 162 9.05 -11.80 -7.07
C ASN A 162 7.73 -11.61 -6.29
N PRO A 163 6.57 -11.74 -6.95
CA PRO A 163 5.30 -11.43 -6.32
C PRO A 163 4.92 -12.50 -5.29
N VAL A 164 4.70 -12.07 -4.05
CA VAL A 164 4.00 -12.88 -3.05
C VAL A 164 2.50 -12.75 -3.34
N THR A 165 1.95 -13.71 -4.08
CA THR A 165 0.50 -13.71 -4.38
C THR A 165 -0.32 -13.96 -3.12
N THR A 166 -1.62 -13.63 -3.18
CA THR A 166 -2.56 -13.92 -2.09
C THR A 166 -2.53 -15.41 -1.72
N ASP A 167 -2.52 -16.30 -2.71
CA ASP A 167 -2.48 -17.75 -2.48
C ASP A 167 -1.19 -18.19 -1.78
N ILE A 168 -0.03 -17.68 -2.22
CA ILE A 168 1.25 -17.97 -1.57
C ILE A 168 1.23 -17.50 -0.12
N LEU A 169 0.76 -16.27 0.12
CA LEU A 169 0.68 -15.70 1.47
C LEU A 169 -0.22 -16.53 2.37
N LEU A 170 -1.45 -16.82 1.94
CA LEU A 170 -2.41 -17.56 2.75
C LEU A 170 -1.96 -19.00 2.98
N ASN A 171 -1.37 -19.67 1.99
CA ASN A 171 -0.82 -21.01 2.15
C ASN A 171 0.35 -21.03 3.14
N PHE A 172 1.23 -20.02 3.08
CA PHE A 172 2.33 -19.88 4.03
C PHE A 172 1.81 -19.71 5.46
N ILE A 173 0.82 -18.83 5.66
CA ILE A 173 0.20 -18.60 6.97
C ILE A 173 -0.45 -19.89 7.48
N ASP A 174 -1.20 -20.62 6.64
CA ASP A 174 -1.87 -21.86 7.04
C ASP A 174 -0.87 -22.94 7.52
N ARG A 175 0.31 -23.02 6.90
CA ARG A 175 1.34 -24.02 7.24
C ARG A 175 2.26 -23.62 8.39
N HIS A 176 2.50 -22.32 8.58
CA HIS A 176 3.57 -21.83 9.46
C HIS A 176 3.08 -20.92 10.61
N ALA A 177 1.81 -20.53 10.65
CA ALA A 177 1.31 -19.75 11.77
C ALA A 177 1.36 -20.59 13.05
N CYS A 178 2.25 -20.23 13.98
CA CYS A 178 2.12 -20.67 15.36
C CYS A 178 0.77 -20.17 15.88
N ARG A 179 -0.06 -21.12 16.32
CA ARG A 179 -1.20 -20.81 17.16
C ARG A 179 -0.60 -20.61 18.55
N ASP A 180 -0.67 -19.40 19.07
CA ASP A 180 -0.47 -19.25 20.51
C ASP A 180 -1.60 -20.05 21.15
N ASP A 181 -1.29 -21.21 21.73
CA ASP A 181 -2.22 -22.06 22.48
C ASP A 181 -2.72 -21.37 23.77
N ASP A 182 -2.40 -20.09 23.95
CA ASP A 182 -2.71 -19.27 25.13
C ASP A 182 -3.97 -18.39 24.95
N ASP A 183 -4.71 -18.56 23.85
CA ASP A 183 -6.13 -18.13 23.74
C ASP A 183 -7.04 -19.13 24.50
N GLY A 184 -6.66 -19.45 25.74
CA GLY A 184 -7.51 -20.13 26.70
C GLY A 184 -8.74 -19.27 26.95
N MET A 185 -9.86 -19.66 26.34
CA MET A 185 -11.18 -19.11 26.62
C MET A 185 -11.33 -19.00 28.16
N PRO A 186 -11.62 -17.82 28.73
CA PRO A 186 -11.84 -17.74 30.16
C PRO A 186 -12.97 -18.72 30.51
N PRO A 187 -12.83 -19.52 31.57
CA PRO A 187 -13.85 -20.50 31.93
C PRO A 187 -15.21 -19.81 32.02
N PRO A 188 -16.29 -20.44 31.53
CA PRO A 188 -17.61 -19.83 31.55
C PRO A 188 -17.93 -19.39 32.97
N SER A 189 -18.40 -18.15 33.12
CA SER A 189 -18.79 -17.61 34.42
C SER A 189 -19.82 -18.55 35.05
N PHE A 190 -19.46 -19.09 36.22
CA PHE A 190 -20.34 -19.93 37.00
C PHE A 190 -21.52 -19.07 37.46
N ILE A 191 -22.66 -19.16 36.76
CA ILE A 191 -23.92 -18.57 37.22
C ILE A 191 -24.51 -19.56 38.23
N PRO A 192 -24.53 -19.27 39.54
CA PRO A 192 -25.19 -20.14 40.50
C PRO A 192 -26.69 -20.11 40.17
N ARG A 193 -27.27 -21.28 39.89
CA ARG A 193 -28.72 -21.40 39.78
C ARG A 193 -29.32 -21.07 41.15
N ARG A 194 -30.11 -20.00 41.21
CA ARG A 194 -31.14 -19.80 42.24
C ARG A 194 -32.46 -20.30 41.70
#